data_AF-A0AA96PGE5-F1
#
_entry.id   AF-A0AA96PGE5-F1
#
_cell.length_a   1.000
_cell.length_b   1.000
_cell.length_c   1.000
_cell.angle_alpha   90.00
_cell.angle_beta   90.00
_cell.angle_gamma   90.00
#
_symmetry.space_group_name_H-M   'P 1'
#
loop_
_entity.id
_entity.type
_entity.pdbx_description
1 polymer ?
#
loop_
_entity_poly.entity_id
_entity_poly.type
_entity_poly.pdbx_seq_one_letter_code
_entity_poly.pdbx_strand_id
1 'polypeptide(L)' 'MGLATYAVIESNDGWGVLHDGDVEGKFLTKESAFEAAVAAASLAIRQGHEVHVSAPSSEAGNKTALGGATN' A
#
# COMPACT_ATOMS: atom_id res chain seq x y z
N MET A 1 -20.66 -0.67 -7.42
CA MET A 1 -19.37 -0.86 -8.12
C MET A 1 -18.33 -0.06 -7.33
N GLY A 2 -17.68 -0.68 -6.34
CA GLY A 2 -16.78 0.00 -5.40
C GLY A 2 -15.31 -0.23 -5.74
N LEU A 3 -14.49 0.81 -5.61
CA LEU A 3 -13.04 0.76 -5.78
C LEU A 3 -12.41 0.45 -4.42
N ALA A 4 -11.66 -0.64 -4.32
CA ALA A 4 -10.88 -0.98 -3.14
C ALA A 4 -9.42 -0.58 -3.37
N THR A 5 -8.98 0.45 -2.66
CA THR A 5 -7.58 0.93 -2.73
C THR A 5 -6.82 0.44 -1.50
N TYR A 6 -5.64 -0.11 -1.73
CA TYR A 6 -4.70 -0.55 -0.71
C TYR A 6 -3.36 0.13 -0.97
N ALA A 7 -2.86 0.89 0.00
CA ALA A 7 -1.56 1.56 -0.09
C ALA A 7 -0.66 1.10 1.05
N VAL A 8 0.51 0.56 0.72
CA VAL A 8 1.51 0.22 1.73
C VAL A 8 2.15 1.52 2.22
N ILE A 9 2.12 1.78 3.52
CA ILE A 9 2.73 2.97 4.12
C ILE A 9 3.79 2.58 5.15
N GLU A 10 4.83 3.41 5.25
CA GLU A 10 5.80 3.31 6.33
C GLU A 10 5.20 3.93 7.59
N SER A 11 5.30 3.22 8.71
CA SER A 11 4.86 3.68 10.02
C SER A 11 6.04 3.67 10.99
N ASN A 12 5.96 4.42 12.08
CA ASN A 12 7.07 4.66 13.02
C ASN A 12 7.81 3.40 13.50
N ASP A 13 7.15 2.24 13.48
CA ASP A 13 7.69 0.97 13.97
C ASP A 13 7.52 -0.17 12.95
N GLY A 14 7.51 0.14 11.65
CA GLY A 14 7.42 -0.84 10.57
C GLY A 14 6.59 -0.38 9.38
N TRP A 15 5.75 -1.28 8.87
CA TRP A 15 4.95 -1.07 7.67
C TRP A 15 3.48 -1.40 7.95
N GLY A 16 2.56 -0.69 7.31
CA GLY A 16 1.13 -0.91 7.44
C GLY A 16 0.43 -0.78 6.09
N VAL A 17 -0.82 -1.26 6.00
CA VAL A 17 -1.62 -1.17 4.79
C VAL A 17 -2.76 -0.18 5.02
N LEU A 18 -2.68 0.97 4.36
CA LEU A 18 -3.76 1.95 4.35
C LEU A 18 -4.89 1.46 3.44
N HIS A 19 -6.07 1.31 4.01
CA HIS A 19 -7.31 0.98 3.30
C HIS A 19 -8.45 1.83 3.85
N ASP A 20 -9.19 2.52 2.98
CA ASP A 20 -10.34 3.37 3.36
C ASP A 20 -10.04 4.45 4.44
N GLY A 21 -8.77 4.88 4.52
CA GLY A 21 -8.31 5.86 5.50
C GLY A 21 -7.84 5.27 6.84
N ASP A 22 -7.94 3.95 7.02
CA ASP A 22 -7.44 3.25 8.20
C ASP A 22 -6.19 2.42 7.87
N VAL A 23 -5.27 2.32 8.84
CA VAL A 23 -3.99 1.64 8.65
C VAL A 23 -4.09 0.27 9.29
N GLU A 24 -4.32 -0.72 8.45
CA GLU A 24 -4.49 -2.11 8.86
C GLU A 24 -3.14 -2.84 8.89
N GLY A 25 -2.94 -3.57 9.99
CA GLY A 25 -1.77 -4.43 10.19
C GLY A 25 -0.48 -3.68 10.54
N LYS A 26 0.37 -4.36 11.29
CA LYS A 26 1.71 -3.90 11.64
C LYS A 26 2.71 -4.96 11.23
N PHE A 27 3.52 -4.63 10.23
CA PHE A 27 4.47 -5.54 9.61
C PHE A 27 5.89 -5.05 9.86
N LEU A 28 6.81 -5.99 10.09
CA LEU A 28 8.22 -5.69 10.32
C LEU A 28 8.94 -5.31 9.02
N THR A 29 8.51 -5.88 7.89
CA THR A 29 9.11 -5.65 6.57
C THR A 29 8.07 -5.15 5.58
N LYS A 30 8.55 -4.37 4.61
CA LYS A 30 7.75 -3.84 3.51
C LYS A 30 7.15 -4.94 2.65
N GLU A 31 7.93 -5.99 2.40
CA GLU A 31 7.51 -7.13 1.57
C GLU A 31 6.35 -7.88 2.24
N SER A 32 6.40 -8.08 3.56
CA SER A 32 5.28 -8.68 4.30
C SER A 32 4.03 -7.81 4.30
N ALA A 33 4.17 -6.49 4.40
CA ALA A 33 3.03 -5.57 4.27
C ALA A 33 2.40 -5.64 2.88
N PHE A 34 3.22 -5.71 1.83
CA PHE A 34 2.72 -5.84 0.47
C PHE A 34 2.02 -7.17 0.22
N GLU A 35 2.59 -8.29 0.68
CA GLU A 35 1.97 -9.61 0.56
C GLU A 35 0.62 -9.66 1.28
N ALA A 36 0.53 -9.07 2.49
CA ALA A 36 -0.72 -8.95 3.22
C ALA A 36 -1.75 -8.07 2.49
N ALA A 37 -1.32 -6.94 1.93
CA ALA A 37 -2.19 -6.08 1.11
C ALA A 37 -2.74 -6.83 -0.11
N VAL A 38 -1.90 -7.59 -0.80
CA VAL A 38 -2.29 -8.40 -1.98
C VAL A 38 -3.23 -9.54 -1.58
N ALA A 39 -3.02 -10.17 -0.43
CA ALA A 39 -3.92 -11.18 0.10
C ALA A 39 -5.33 -10.60 0.38
N ALA A 40 -5.39 -9.43 1.01
CA ALA A 40 -6.67 -8.72 1.26
C ALA A 40 -7.32 -8.26 -0.06
N ALA A 41 -6.54 -7.72 -0.98
CA ALA A 41 -6.96 -7.35 -2.33
C ALA A 41 -7.58 -8.53 -3.09
N SER A 42 -7.01 -9.73 -2.98
CA SER A 42 -7.53 -10.93 -3.65
C SER A 42 -8.97 -11.26 -3.21
N LEU A 43 -9.32 -10.96 -1.97
CA LEU A 43 -10.69 -11.11 -1.46
C LEU A 43 -11.64 -10.07 -2.08
N ALA A 44 -11.18 -8.84 -2.28
CA ALA A 44 -11.95 -7.79 -2.96
C ALA A 44 -12.18 -8.10 -4.45
N ILE A 45 -11.17 -8.66 -5.14
CA ILE A 45 -11.29 -9.15 -6.53
C ILE A 45 -12.38 -10.21 -6.64
N ARG A 46 -12.42 -11.17 -5.70
CA ARG A 46 -13.45 -12.23 -5.70
C ARG A 46 -14.87 -11.68 -5.59
N GLN A 47 -15.04 -10.52 -4.97
CA GLN A 47 -16.32 -9.83 -4.82
C GLN A 47 -16.68 -8.96 -6.03
N GLY A 48 -15.83 -8.92 -7.07
CA GLY A 48 -16.04 -8.12 -8.28
C GLY A 48 -15.71 -6.64 -8.09
N HIS A 49 -14.91 -6.29 -7.07
CA HIS A 49 -14.44 -4.93 -6.88
C HIS A 49 -13.19 -4.66 -7.70
N GLU A 50 -13.06 -3.42 -8.18
CA GLU A 50 -11.81 -2.95 -8.78
C GLU A 50 -10.78 -2.74 -7.66
N VAL A 51 -9.56 -3.22 -7.86
CA VAL A 51 -8.53 -3.20 -6.83
C VAL A 51 -7.27 -2.50 -7.31
N HIS A 52 -6.79 -1.57 -6.50
CA HIS A 52 -5.51 -0.90 -6.69
C HIS A 52 -4.60 -1.17 -5.50
N VAL A 53 -3.45 -1.78 -5.74
CA VAL A 53 -2.40 -1.99 -4.73
C VAL A 53 -1.19 -1.14 -5.12
N SER A 54 -0.75 -0.28 -4.22
CA SER A 54 0.43 0.57 -4.42
C SER A 54 1.42 0.39 -3.28
N ALA A 55 2.71 0.38 -3.62
CA ALA A 55 3.79 0.34 -2.64
C ALA A 55 4.83 1.42 -2.99
N PRO A 56 5.29 2.22 -2.00
CA PRO A 56 6.28 3.26 -2.23
C PRO A 56 7.61 2.62 -2.66
N SER A 57 8.41 3.30 -3.48
CA SER A 57 9.78 2.85 -3.77
C SER A 57 10.67 3.04 -2.54
N SER A 58 11.73 2.23 -2.38
CA SER A 58 12.71 2.33 -1.29
C SER A 58 13.54 3.62 -1.30
N GLU A 59 13.39 4.46 -2.33
CA GLU A 59 13.87 5.85 -2.33
C GLU A 59 12.90 6.77 -1.58
N ALA A 60 12.54 6.41 -0.34
CA ALA A 60 11.83 7.31 0.58
C ALA A 60 12.77 8.38 1.17
N GLY A 61 13.73 8.85 0.36
CA GLY A 61 14.43 10.11 0.53
C GLY A 61 13.84 11.13 -0.44
N ASN A 62 12.82 11.87 0.00
CA ASN A 62 12.43 13.17 -0.57
C ASN A 62 11.99 13.23 -2.06
N LYS A 63 11.28 12.26 -2.63
CA LYS A 63 10.76 12.42 -4.00
C LYS A 63 9.28 12.05 -4.07
N THR A 64 8.46 13.09 -4.23
CA THR A 64 7.03 13.04 -4.56
C THR A 64 6.72 11.96 -5.60
N ALA A 65 5.49 11.45 -5.57
CA ALA A 65 4.92 10.34 -6.37
C ALA A 65 5.01 10.46 -7.93
N LEU A 66 5.82 11.37 -8.48
CA LEU A 66 6.00 11.58 -9.91
C LEU A 66 7.45 11.47 -10.40
N GLY A 67 8.40 10.98 -9.60
CA GLY A 67 9.70 10.52 -10.11
C GLY A 67 10.52 11.54 -10.93
N GLY A 68 10.32 12.84 -10.72
CA GLY A 68 11.11 13.89 -11.35
C GLY A 68 12.22 14.38 -10.42
N ALA A 69 13.47 14.37 -10.88
CA ALA A 69 14.52 15.13 -10.22
C ALA A 69 14.25 16.62 -10.45
N THR A 70 13.96 17.39 -9.39
CA THR A 70 13.99 18.84 -9.48
C THR A 70 15.45 19.26 -9.57
N ASN A 71 15.82 19.92 -10.66
CA ASN A 71 17.14 20.54 -10.86
C ASN A 71 17.35 21.69 -9.87
#